data_AF-A0A950Y6G4-F1
#
_entry.id   AF-A0A950Y6G4-F1
#
_cell.length_a   1.000
_cell.length_b   1.000
_cell.length_c   1.000
_cell.angle_alpha   90.00
_cell.angle_beta   90.00
_cell.angle_gamma   90.00
#
_symmetry.space_group_name_H-M   'P 1'
#
loop_
_entity.id
_entity.type
_entity.pdbx_description
1 polymer ?
#
loop_
_entity_poly.entity_id
_entity_poly.type
_entity_poly.pdbx_seq_one_letter_code
_entity_poly.pdbx_strand_id
1 'polypeptide(L)'
;MQLTSVARAVSVLALAAVGGDHLYVYAIEHYSAIPTIGTLFLVNAIGGFALAAALLVPLPRLASRSRAAQLTAGLAGAGITLAGGALVALFVSENTPLFGFMELGYRTSIVVAIASEITAIIALLVLVAGTIRGAGGSGHGTRAHLGGPRLIRGRMRFYDGQ
;
A
#
# COMPACT_ATOMS: atom_id res chain seq x y z
N MET A 1 -11.87 7.00 -9.91
CA MET A 1 -12.20 6.73 -8.48
C MET A 1 -12.53 5.26 -8.21
N GLN A 2 -13.29 4.55 -9.04
CA GLN A 2 -13.69 3.17 -8.71
C GLN A 2 -12.53 2.16 -8.67
N LEU A 3 -11.60 2.18 -9.65
CA LEU A 3 -10.50 1.21 -9.71
C LEU A 3 -9.57 1.25 -8.47
N THR A 4 -9.27 2.44 -7.95
CA THR A 4 -8.43 2.59 -6.74
C THR A 4 -9.11 2.06 -5.49
N SER A 5 -10.44 2.22 -5.38
CA SER A 5 -11.20 1.69 -4.24
C SER A 5 -11.30 0.17 -4.31
N VAL A 6 -11.52 -0.39 -5.51
CA VAL A 6 -11.50 -1.84 -5.73
C VAL A 6 -10.12 -2.40 -5.45
N ALA A 7 -9.06 -1.80 -6.01
CA ALA A 7 -7.68 -2.23 -5.75
C ALA A 7 -7.38 -2.20 -4.24
N ARG A 8 -7.78 -1.15 -3.53
CA ARG A 8 -7.62 -1.08 -2.07
C ARG A 8 -8.37 -2.19 -1.34
N ALA A 9 -9.62 -2.47 -1.70
CA ALA A 9 -10.40 -3.55 -1.09
C ALA A 9 -9.76 -4.91 -1.34
N VAL A 10 -9.33 -5.18 -2.57
CA VAL A 10 -8.63 -6.42 -2.93
C VAL A 10 -7.29 -6.51 -2.19
N SER A 11 -6.51 -5.44 -2.08
CA SER A 11 -5.28 -5.41 -1.31
C SER A 11 -5.50 -5.74 0.17
N VAL A 12 -6.55 -5.18 0.79
CA VAL A 12 -6.90 -5.48 2.19
C VAL A 12 -7.22 -6.95 2.36
N LEU A 13 -8.08 -7.51 1.50
CA LEU A 13 -8.47 -8.92 1.59
C LEU A 13 -7.29 -9.85 1.32
N ALA A 14 -6.47 -9.53 0.32
CA ALA A 14 -5.30 -10.33 -0.03
C ALA A 14 -4.24 -10.30 1.08
N LEU A 15 -3.93 -9.14 1.67
CA LEU A 15 -2.99 -9.05 2.79
C LEU A 15 -3.51 -9.76 4.05
N ALA A 16 -4.82 -9.71 4.30
CA ALA A 16 -5.43 -10.48 5.38
C ALA A 16 -5.34 -11.99 5.10
N ALA A 17 -5.50 -12.42 3.85
CA ALA A 17 -5.32 -13.81 3.44
C ALA A 17 -3.85 -14.26 3.59
N VAL A 18 -2.88 -13.45 3.17
CA VAL A 18 -1.44 -13.69 3.40
C VAL A 18 -1.18 -13.87 4.90
N GLY A 19 -1.69 -12.96 5.73
CA GLY A 19 -1.52 -13.04 7.18
C GLY A 19 -2.16 -14.28 7.79
N GLY A 20 -3.35 -14.64 7.33
CA GLY A 20 -4.10 -15.82 7.78
C GLY A 20 -3.44 -17.14 7.39
N ASP A 21 -2.95 -17.25 6.16
CA ASP A 21 -2.22 -18.42 5.70
C ASP A 21 -0.92 -18.60 6.51
N HIS A 22 -0.12 -17.54 6.66
CA HIS A 22 1.10 -17.62 7.46
C HIS A 22 0.84 -17.98 8.93
N LEU A 23 -0.24 -17.47 9.52
CA LEU A 23 -0.65 -17.84 10.87
C LEU A 23 -1.09 -19.31 10.96
N TYR A 24 -1.81 -19.79 9.94
CA TYR A 24 -2.23 -21.18 9.84
C TYR A 24 -1.01 -22.12 9.74
N VAL A 25 -0.07 -21.84 8.83
CA VAL A 25 1.16 -22.63 8.69
C VAL A 25 1.97 -22.60 9.99
N TYR A 26 2.09 -21.42 10.62
CA TYR A 26 2.77 -21.25 11.91
C TYR A 26 2.17 -22.14 13.00
N ALA A 27 0.85 -22.05 13.22
CA ALA A 27 0.19 -22.65 14.37
C ALA A 27 -0.28 -24.09 14.13
N ILE A 28 -0.91 -24.36 12.99
CA ILE A 28 -1.59 -25.62 12.69
C ILE A 28 -0.65 -26.62 12.01
N GLU A 29 0.24 -26.13 11.16
CA GLU A 29 1.23 -26.99 10.49
C GLU A 29 2.58 -27.01 11.23
N HIS A 30 2.60 -26.45 12.44
CA HIS A 30 3.68 -26.54 13.41
C HIS A 30 5.02 -25.92 12.95
N TYR A 31 5.00 -24.96 12.02
CA TYR A 31 6.20 -24.21 11.68
C TYR A 31 6.72 -23.41 12.88
N SER A 32 5.89 -23.18 13.91
CA SER A 32 6.30 -22.64 15.21
C SER A 32 7.45 -23.41 15.88
N ALA A 33 7.64 -24.71 15.58
CA ALA A 33 8.73 -25.52 16.12
C ALA A 33 10.03 -25.41 15.32
N ILE A 34 10.00 -24.77 14.13
CA ILE A 34 11.16 -24.63 13.25
C ILE A 34 11.94 -23.37 13.62
N PRO A 35 13.20 -23.48 14.06
CA PRO A 35 14.01 -22.32 14.44
C PRO A 35 14.11 -21.30 13.31
N THR A 36 14.00 -20.01 13.63
CA THR A 36 13.99 -18.86 12.70
C THR A 36 12.78 -18.82 11.76
N ILE A 37 12.48 -19.89 11.04
CA ILE A 37 11.36 -19.96 10.08
C ILE A 37 10.02 -19.72 10.77
N GLY A 38 9.75 -20.36 11.91
CA GLY A 38 8.52 -20.12 12.65
C GLY A 38 8.34 -18.66 13.02
N THR A 39 9.40 -18.00 13.49
CA THR A 39 9.37 -16.57 13.80
C THR A 39 9.10 -15.73 12.55
N LEU A 40 9.71 -16.05 11.40
CA LEU A 40 9.46 -15.33 10.15
C LEU A 40 8.00 -15.48 9.68
N PHE A 41 7.43 -16.67 9.79
CA PHE A 41 6.01 -16.89 9.50
C PHE A 41 5.11 -16.07 10.43
N LEU A 42 5.40 -16.02 11.73
CA LEU A 42 4.65 -15.19 12.67
C LEU A 42 4.79 -13.68 12.36
N VAL A 43 5.99 -13.22 12.00
CA VAL A 43 6.23 -11.82 11.61
C VAL A 43 5.45 -11.49 10.33
N ASN A 44 5.44 -12.37 9.33
CA ASN A 44 4.62 -12.20 8.11
C ASN A 44 3.12 -12.18 8.44
N ALA A 45 2.67 -13.05 9.35
CA ALA A 45 1.28 -13.05 9.80
C ALA A 45 0.87 -11.71 10.41
N ILE A 46 1.64 -11.24 11.40
CA ILE A 46 1.40 -9.95 12.07
C ILE A 46 1.49 -8.80 11.07
N GLY A 47 2.51 -8.79 10.22
CA GLY A 47 2.72 -7.75 9.21
C GLY A 47 1.58 -7.69 8.19
N GLY A 48 1.13 -8.83 7.67
CA GLY A 48 0.00 -8.93 6.75
C GLY A 48 -1.28 -8.36 7.33
N PHE A 49 -1.65 -8.78 8.54
CA PHE A 49 -2.83 -8.25 9.24
C PHE A 49 -2.70 -6.76 9.59
N ALA A 50 -1.54 -6.32 10.07
CA ALA A 50 -1.30 -4.92 10.41
C ALA A 50 -1.41 -4.01 9.18
N LEU A 51 -0.85 -4.42 8.04
CA LEU A 51 -0.93 -3.66 6.79
C LEU A 51 -2.36 -3.66 6.22
N ALA A 52 -3.08 -4.78 6.30
CA ALA A 52 -4.49 -4.84 5.93
C ALA A 52 -5.33 -3.86 6.77
N ALA A 53 -5.15 -3.87 8.09
CA ALA A 53 -5.83 -2.96 9.01
C ALA A 53 -5.45 -1.49 8.74
N ALA A 54 -4.17 -1.19 8.51
CA ALA A 54 -3.71 0.16 8.17
C ALA A 54 -4.33 0.68 6.85
N LEU A 55 -4.50 -0.19 5.85
CA LEU A 55 -5.17 0.14 4.61
C LEU A 55 -6.69 0.32 4.76
N LEU A 56 -7.33 -0.15 5.83
CA LEU A 56 -8.73 0.19 6.12
C LEU A 56 -8.90 1.62 6.67
N VAL A 57 -7.86 2.21 7.23
CA VAL A 57 -7.94 3.54 7.84
C VAL A 57 -8.28 4.60 6.78
N PRO A 58 -9.30 5.46 7.01
CA PRO A 58 -9.72 6.49 6.06
C PRO A 58 -8.77 7.71 6.11
N LEU A 59 -7.53 7.52 5.63
CA LEU A 59 -6.46 8.52 5.59
C LEU A 59 -6.88 9.91 5.03
N PRO A 60 -7.76 10.03 4.01
CA PRO A 60 -8.18 11.34 3.50
C PRO A 60 -8.97 12.20 4.51
N ARG A 61 -9.52 11.59 5.57
CA ARG A 61 -10.20 12.34 6.65
C ARG A 61 -9.23 12.84 7.73
N LEU A 62 -8.01 12.33 7.74
CA LEU A 62 -7.02 12.54 8.80
C LEU A 62 -5.80 13.36 8.34
N ALA A 63 -5.59 13.51 7.03
CA ALA A 63 -4.42 14.16 6.47
C ALA A 63 -4.73 14.92 5.17
N SER A 64 -3.83 15.82 4.77
CA SER A 64 -3.88 16.44 3.44
C SER A 64 -3.85 15.36 2.34
N ARG A 65 -4.40 15.67 1.16
CA ARG A 65 -4.45 14.72 0.03
C ARG A 65 -3.07 14.17 -0.35
N SER A 66 -2.04 15.02 -0.35
CA SER A 66 -0.66 14.62 -0.66
C SER A 66 -0.10 13.66 0.39
N ARG A 67 -0.29 13.96 1.67
CA ARG A 67 0.16 13.09 2.78
C ARG A 67 -0.59 11.76 2.79
N ALA A 68 -1.90 11.77 2.53
CA ALA A 68 -2.70 10.54 2.42
C ALA A 68 -2.21 9.66 1.25
N ALA A 69 -1.83 10.25 0.11
CA ALA A 69 -1.26 9.53 -1.02
C ALA A 69 0.12 8.93 -0.69
N GLN A 70 1.01 9.70 -0.05
CA GLN A 70 2.33 9.22 0.39
C GLN A 70 2.22 8.07 1.39
N LEU A 71 1.34 8.19 2.39
CA LEU A 71 1.09 7.13 3.36
C LEU A 71 0.53 5.86 2.69
N THR A 72 -0.41 6.02 1.76
CA THR A 72 -0.97 4.88 1.01
C THR A 72 0.11 4.19 0.17
N ALA A 73 0.96 4.96 -0.51
CA ALA A 73 2.07 4.42 -1.30
C ALA A 73 3.11 3.71 -0.41
N GLY A 74 3.42 4.27 0.77
CA GLY A 74 4.33 3.65 1.74
C GLY A 74 3.79 2.33 2.28
N LEU A 75 2.50 2.29 2.68
CA LEU A 75 1.83 1.06 3.11
C LEU A 75 1.81 0.01 2.00
N ALA A 76 1.54 0.43 0.77
CA ALA A 76 1.52 -0.49 -0.36
C ALA A 76 2.91 -1.02 -0.70
N GLY A 77 3.94 -0.18 -0.65
CA GLY A 77 5.32 -0.60 -0.79
C GLY A 77 5.73 -1.62 0.28
N ALA A 78 5.37 -1.38 1.55
CA ALA A 78 5.61 -2.32 2.63
C ALA A 78 4.91 -3.67 2.39
N GLY A 79 3.65 -3.67 1.93
CA GLY A 79 2.92 -4.89 1.59
C GLY A 79 3.53 -5.66 0.42
N ILE A 80 4.02 -4.96 -0.60
CA ILE A 80 4.72 -5.57 -1.74
C ILE A 80 6.02 -6.22 -1.27
N THR A 81 6.80 -5.55 -0.43
CA THR A 81 8.03 -6.10 0.12
C THR A 81 7.77 -7.32 1.00
N LEU A 82 6.72 -7.28 1.83
CA LEU A 82 6.34 -8.41 2.69
C LEU A 82 5.94 -9.64 1.85
N ALA A 83 4.97 -9.48 0.94
CA ALA A 83 4.49 -10.59 0.10
C ALA A 83 5.57 -11.08 -0.88
N GLY A 84 6.31 -10.15 -1.49
CA GLY A 84 7.41 -10.50 -2.39
C GLY A 84 8.58 -11.18 -1.67
N GLY A 85 8.90 -10.73 -0.46
CA GLY A 85 9.92 -11.35 0.38
C GLY A 85 9.55 -12.78 0.77
N ALA A 86 8.28 -13.03 1.08
CA ALA A 86 7.77 -14.37 1.38
C ALA A 86 7.82 -15.30 0.15
N LEU A 87 7.39 -14.85 -1.03
CA LEU A 87 7.55 -15.60 -2.29
C LEU A 87 9.01 -15.93 -2.60
N VAL A 88 9.92 -14.95 -2.43
CA VAL A 88 11.35 -15.17 -2.65
C VAL A 88 11.91 -16.15 -1.63
N ALA A 89 11.52 -16.05 -0.35
CA ALA A 89 11.94 -16.99 0.68
C ALA A 89 11.46 -18.42 0.38
N LEU A 90 10.20 -18.58 -0.06
CA LEU A 90 9.66 -19.85 -0.51
C LEU A 90 10.49 -20.41 -1.66
N PHE A 91 10.65 -19.65 -2.75
CA PHE A 91 11.44 -20.07 -3.91
C PHE A 91 12.88 -20.47 -3.55
N VAL A 92 13.52 -19.70 -2.67
CA VAL A 92 14.87 -20.04 -2.18
C VAL A 92 14.84 -21.34 -1.39
N SER A 93 13.87 -21.52 -0.49
CA SER A 93 13.74 -22.71 0.36
C SER A 93 13.38 -23.99 -0.39
N GLU A 94 12.79 -23.90 -1.58
CA GLU A 94 12.55 -25.07 -2.46
C GLU A 94 13.82 -25.57 -3.13
N ASN A 95 14.79 -24.69 -3.36
CA ASN A 95 16.00 -25.00 -4.12
C ASN A 95 17.22 -25.22 -3.23
N THR A 96 17.26 -24.54 -2.07
CA THR A 96 18.39 -24.54 -1.15
C THR A 96 17.92 -24.37 0.29
N PRO A 97 18.64 -24.91 1.30
CA PRO A 97 18.25 -24.72 2.68
C PRO A 97 18.31 -23.24 3.10
N LEU A 98 17.17 -22.70 3.53
CA LEU A 98 17.03 -21.37 4.11
C LEU A 98 17.02 -21.51 5.64
N PHE A 99 18.08 -21.04 6.31
CA PHE A 99 18.27 -21.24 7.76
C PHE A 99 18.23 -22.72 8.20
N GLY A 100 18.62 -23.63 7.32
CA GLY A 100 18.57 -25.08 7.56
C GLY A 100 17.20 -25.73 7.30
N PHE A 101 16.18 -24.94 6.92
CA PHE A 101 14.89 -25.44 6.47
C PHE A 101 14.85 -25.53 4.95
N MET A 102 14.27 -26.60 4.42
CA MET A 102 14.04 -26.79 2.99
C MET A 102 12.58 -27.17 2.81
N GLU A 103 11.89 -26.46 1.94
CA GLU A 103 10.48 -26.73 1.64
C GLU A 103 10.40 -27.95 0.71
N LEU A 104 9.53 -28.89 1.03
CA LEU A 104 9.45 -30.18 0.32
C LEU A 104 8.03 -30.47 -0.13
N GLY A 105 7.80 -30.22 -1.42
CA GLY A 105 6.55 -30.56 -2.11
C GLY A 105 5.48 -29.47 -2.01
N TYR A 106 4.49 -29.56 -2.90
CA TYR A 106 3.39 -28.62 -2.97
C TYR A 106 2.18 -29.13 -2.20
N ARG A 107 1.91 -28.46 -1.09
CA ARG A 107 0.72 -28.63 -0.24
C ARG A 107 -0.25 -27.48 -0.46
N THR A 108 -1.51 -27.67 -0.08
CA THR A 108 -2.57 -26.68 -0.31
C THR A 108 -2.24 -25.32 0.28
N SER A 109 -1.61 -25.25 1.46
CA SER A 109 -1.17 -23.99 2.06
C SER A 109 -0.15 -23.23 1.21
N ILE A 110 0.81 -23.91 0.56
CA ILE A 110 1.74 -23.24 -0.37
C ILE A 110 1.01 -22.62 -1.56
N VAL A 111 0.02 -23.32 -2.12
CA VAL A 111 -0.78 -22.79 -3.24
C VAL A 111 -1.58 -21.56 -2.79
N VAL A 112 -2.15 -21.60 -1.58
CA VAL A 112 -2.89 -20.47 -1.00
C VAL A 112 -1.95 -19.30 -0.71
N ALA A 113 -0.75 -19.54 -0.16
CA ALA A 113 0.30 -18.55 0.04
C ALA A 113 0.62 -17.85 -1.28
N ILE A 114 1.05 -18.61 -2.30
CA ILE A 114 1.42 -18.05 -3.62
C ILE A 114 0.28 -17.24 -4.23
N ALA A 115 -0.94 -17.79 -4.25
CA ALA A 115 -2.09 -17.12 -4.84
C ALA A 115 -2.43 -15.81 -4.11
N SER A 116 -2.42 -15.83 -2.77
CA SER A 116 -2.72 -14.64 -1.97
C SER A 116 -1.63 -13.58 -2.07
N GLU A 117 -0.35 -13.97 -2.09
CA GLU A 117 0.80 -13.08 -2.21
C GLU A 117 0.86 -12.41 -3.59
N ILE A 118 0.69 -13.19 -4.67
CA ILE A 118 0.63 -12.63 -6.03
C ILE A 118 -0.55 -11.66 -6.16
N THR A 119 -1.71 -12.04 -5.62
CA THR A 119 -2.89 -11.16 -5.62
C THR A 119 -2.62 -9.86 -4.85
N ALA A 120 -1.98 -9.95 -3.69
CA ALA A 120 -1.60 -8.80 -2.89
C ALA A 120 -0.65 -7.88 -3.68
N ILE A 121 0.42 -8.43 -4.26
CA ILE A 121 1.40 -7.66 -5.04
C ILE A 121 0.72 -6.92 -6.20
N ILE A 122 -0.08 -7.63 -7.01
CA ILE A 122 -0.75 -7.04 -8.17
C ILE A 122 -1.72 -5.92 -7.73
N ALA A 123 -2.56 -6.18 -6.73
CA ALA A 123 -3.52 -5.21 -6.25
C ALA A 123 -2.83 -3.96 -5.66
N LEU A 124 -1.75 -4.16 -4.90
CA LEU A 124 -0.97 -3.08 -4.31
C LEU A 124 -0.23 -2.25 -5.38
N LEU A 125 0.31 -2.87 -6.42
CA LEU A 125 0.90 -2.15 -7.56
C LEU A 125 -0.13 -1.27 -8.27
N VAL A 126 -1.34 -1.79 -8.48
CA VAL A 126 -2.46 -1.02 -9.05
C VAL A 126 -2.84 0.14 -8.12
N LEU A 127 -2.87 -0.09 -6.81
CA LEU A 127 -3.15 0.95 -5.81
C LEU A 127 -2.10 2.07 -5.86
N VAL A 128 -0.80 1.72 -5.88
CA VAL A 128 0.31 2.69 -6.00
C VAL A 128 0.17 3.50 -7.28
N ALA A 129 -0.01 2.84 -8.44
CA ALA A 129 -0.16 3.53 -9.72
C ALA A 129 -1.35 4.51 -9.71
N GLY A 130 -2.45 4.13 -9.06
CA GLY A 130 -3.62 4.99 -8.90
C GLY A 130 -3.36 6.22 -8.01
N THR A 131 -2.56 6.08 -6.94
CA THR A 131 -2.22 7.22 -6.07
C THR A 131 -1.36 8.25 -6.77
N ILE A 132 -0.39 7.82 -7.59
CA ILE A 132 0.49 8.69 -8.38
C ILE A 132 -0.33 9.50 -9.39
N ARG A 133 -1.23 8.85 -10.12
CA ARG A 133 -2.10 9.51 -11.12
C ARG A 133 -3.04 10.54 -10.48
N GLY A 134 -3.55 10.25 -9.28
CA GLY A 134 -4.41 11.19 -8.54
C GLY A 134 -3.69 12.45 -8.04
N ALA A 135 -2.39 12.34 -7.72
CA ALA A 135 -1.57 13.47 -7.30
C ALA A 135 -1.20 14.41 -8.47
N GLY A 136 -0.86 13.85 -9.64
CA GLY A 136 -0.47 14.63 -10.83
C GLY A 136 -1.60 15.45 -11.47
N GLY A 137 -2.86 14.98 -11.37
CA GLY A 137 -4.01 15.69 -11.94
C GLY A 137 -4.43 16.96 -11.20
N SER A 138 -3.92 17.20 -10.00
CA SER A 138 -4.30 18.38 -9.18
C SER A 138 -3.42 19.62 -9.43
N GLY A 139 -2.38 19.53 -10.28
CA GLY A 139 -1.39 20.58 -10.51
C GLY A 139 -1.64 21.52 -11.70
N HIS A 140 -2.67 21.29 -12.52
CA HIS A 140 -2.89 22.06 -13.77
C HIS A 140 -3.97 23.14 -13.68
N GLY A 141 -4.33 23.55 -12.45
CA GLY A 141 -5.39 24.51 -12.16
C GLY A 141 -4.94 25.91 -11.73
N THR A 142 -3.64 26.22 -11.71
CA THR A 142 -3.18 27.61 -11.57
C THR A 142 -3.27 28.28 -12.92
N ARG A 143 -4.51 28.57 -13.33
CA ARG A 143 -4.76 29.59 -14.36
C ARG A 143 -4.02 30.83 -13.91
N ALA A 144 -3.07 31.22 -14.74
CA ALA A 144 -2.46 32.53 -14.73
C ALA A 144 -3.55 33.58 -14.52
N HIS A 145 -3.62 34.13 -13.31
CA HIS A 145 -4.24 35.43 -13.11
C HIS A 145 -3.26 36.42 -13.73
N LEU A 146 -3.30 36.50 -15.07
CA LEU A 146 -2.71 37.59 -15.82
C LEU A 146 -3.29 38.86 -15.19
N GLY A 147 -2.41 39.57 -14.48
CA GLY A 147 -2.71 40.89 -13.96
C GLY A 147 -3.08 41.78 -15.13
N GLY A 148 -4.38 42.06 -15.27
CA GLY A 148 -4.83 43.15 -16.11
C GLY A 148 -4.22 44.46 -15.60
N PRO A 149 -3.83 45.38 -16.48
CA PRO A 149 -3.26 46.66 -16.07
C PRO A 149 -4.26 47.40 -15.17
N ARG A 150 -3.84 47.71 -13.95
CA ARG A 150 -4.55 48.65 -13.08
C ARG A 150 -4.48 50.02 -13.74
N LEU A 151 -5.56 50.40 -14.44
CA LEU A 151 -5.80 51.77 -14.83
C LEU A 151 -5.94 52.60 -13.54
N ILE A 152 -4.88 53.32 -13.21
CA ILE A 152 -4.87 54.41 -12.23
C ILE A 152 -5.80 55.49 -12.79
N ARG A 153 -7.08 55.44 -12.39
CA ARG A 153 -8.00 56.55 -12.64
C ARG A 153 -7.92 57.50 -11.46
N GLY A 154 -6.97 58.43 -11.56
CA GLY A 154 -6.89 59.59 -10.68
C GLY A 154 -8.22 60.34 -10.68
N ARG A 155 -8.83 60.45 -9.49
CA ARG A 155 -9.97 61.31 -9.25
C ARG A 155 -9.51 62.43 -8.34
N MET A 156 -8.84 63.44 -8.92
CA MET A 156 -8.87 64.78 -8.34
C MET A 156 -10.30 65.28 -8.47
N ARG A 157 -10.94 65.60 -7.34
CA ARG A 157 -12.08 66.50 -7.34
C ARG A 157 -11.86 67.51 -6.23
N PHE A 158 -11.98 68.76 -6.67
CA PHE A 158 -11.62 70.00 -6.02
C PHE A 158 -12.44 70.26 -4.75
N TYR A 159 -11.81 70.96 -3.81
CA TYR A 159 -12.49 71.71 -2.76
C TYR A 159 -13.26 72.86 -3.43
N ASP A 160 -14.58 72.86 -3.31
CA ASP A 160 -15.40 74.06 -3.44
C ASP A 160 -15.71 74.55 -2.02
N GLY A 161 -15.32 75.79 -1.75
CA GLY A 161 -15.69 76.49 -0.53
C GLY A 161 -17.16 76.91 -0.57
N GLN A 162 -17.79 76.87 0.60
CA GLN A 162 -18.55 77.97 1.21
C GLN A 162 -18.51 77.79 2.73
#